data_AF-A0A4P7BLH1-F1
#
_entry.id   AF-A0A4P7BLH1-F1
#
_cell.length_a   1.000
_cell.length_b   1.000
_cell.length_c   1.000
_cell.angle_alpha   90.00
_cell.angle_beta   90.00
_cell.angle_gamma   90.00
#
_symmetry.space_group_name_H-M   'P 1'
#
loop_
_entity.id
_entity.type
_entity.pdbx_description
1 polymer ?
#
loop_
_entity_poly.entity_id
_entity_poly.type
_entity_poly.pdbx_seq_one_letter_code
_entity_poly.pdbx_strand_id
1 'polypeptide(L)'
;MGTSQLELSCPPQQAHALELWLQHAAGRILFEDVRAYATEKIDPTLPDETRLAVQKGIDDAMYGLMMVIDGVSGILRSGPQSVELSVTARLVNREPPGIAAELDLRDGDGMCMGYHGWLDGDYGDNIVTFVAR
;
A
#
# COMPACT_ATOMS: atom_id res chain seq x y z
N MET A 1 12.99 0.82 -6.84
CA MET A 1 12.21 0.69 -8.10
C MET A 1 10.81 1.21 -7.81
N GLY A 2 10.13 1.84 -8.77
CA GLY A 2 8.77 2.36 -8.55
C GLY A 2 7.72 1.53 -9.29
N THR A 3 6.46 1.58 -8.84
CA THR A 3 5.34 0.85 -9.45
C THR A 3 5.04 1.26 -10.88
N SER A 4 5.57 2.41 -11.35
CA SER A 4 5.48 2.87 -12.74
C SER A 4 6.06 1.88 -13.77
N GLN A 5 6.76 0.85 -13.33
CA GLN A 5 7.33 -0.22 -14.16
C GLN A 5 6.49 -1.51 -14.18
N LEU A 6 5.37 -1.55 -13.45
CA LEU A 6 4.50 -2.72 -13.31
C LEU A 6 3.20 -2.53 -14.12
N GLU A 7 2.69 -3.62 -14.69
CA GLU A 7 1.35 -3.65 -15.28
C GLU A 7 0.40 -4.43 -14.37
N LEU A 8 -0.85 -3.97 -14.24
CA LEU A 8 -1.86 -4.71 -13.50
C LEU A 8 -2.24 -5.99 -14.26
N SER A 9 -2.40 -7.08 -13.52
CA SER A 9 -3.06 -8.26 -14.06
C SER A 9 -4.56 -8.01 -14.27
N CYS A 10 -5.26 -8.97 -14.90
CA CYS A 10 -6.71 -8.89 -15.00
C CYS A 10 -7.35 -8.90 -13.60
N PRO A 11 -8.22 -7.92 -13.28
CA PRO A 11 -8.91 -7.89 -12.01
C PRO A 11 -9.89 -9.07 -11.90
N PRO A 12 -10.04 -9.68 -10.71
CA PRO A 12 -11.00 -10.75 -10.50
C PRO A 12 -12.44 -10.24 -10.58
N GLN A 13 -13.37 -11.12 -10.95
CA GLN A 13 -14.79 -10.77 -11.14
C GLN A 13 -15.63 -10.90 -9.85
N GLN A 14 -15.19 -11.72 -8.89
CA GLN A 14 -15.88 -11.88 -7.62
C GLN A 14 -15.61 -10.67 -6.72
N ALA A 15 -16.65 -10.07 -6.15
CA ALA A 15 -16.56 -8.82 -5.39
C ALA A 15 -15.51 -8.84 -4.27
N HIS A 16 -15.56 -9.83 -3.38
CA HIS A 16 -14.59 -9.93 -2.27
C HIS A 16 -13.16 -10.18 -2.77
N ALA A 17 -12.98 -11.00 -3.82
CA ALA A 17 -11.67 -11.18 -4.43
C ALA A 17 -11.14 -9.89 -5.07
N LEU A 18 -12.01 -9.04 -5.60
CA LEU A 18 -11.66 -7.72 -6.16
C LEU A 18 -11.26 -6.73 -5.07
N GLU A 19 -11.94 -6.74 -3.93
CA GLU A 19 -11.57 -5.95 -2.75
C GLU A 19 -10.17 -6.33 -2.24
N LEU A 20 -9.91 -7.63 -2.06
CA LEU A 20 -8.59 -8.14 -1.67
C LEU A 20 -7.51 -7.77 -2.70
N TRP A 21 -7.81 -7.95 -3.98
CA TRP A 21 -6.91 -7.58 -5.07
C TRP A 21 -6.58 -6.08 -5.06
N LEU A 22 -7.57 -5.21 -4.82
CA LEU A 22 -7.36 -3.76 -4.69
C LEU A 22 -6.50 -3.39 -3.48
N GLN A 23 -6.71 -4.04 -2.34
CA GLN A 23 -5.89 -3.85 -1.14
C GLN A 23 -4.44 -4.24 -1.39
N HIS A 24 -4.20 -5.38 -2.02
CA HIS A 24 -2.85 -5.81 -2.38
C HIS A 24 -2.18 -4.90 -3.41
N ALA A 25 -2.93 -4.43 -4.42
CA ALA A 25 -2.43 -3.44 -5.37
C ALA A 25 -2.03 -2.13 -4.67
N ALA A 26 -2.85 -1.64 -3.73
CA ALA A 26 -2.55 -0.47 -2.92
C ALA A 26 -1.32 -0.69 -2.01
N GLY A 27 -1.25 -1.85 -1.35
CA GLY A 27 -0.10 -2.25 -0.54
C GLY A 27 1.20 -2.27 -1.35
N ARG A 28 1.15 -2.77 -2.58
CA ARG A 28 2.30 -2.76 -3.50
C ARG A 28 2.75 -1.36 -3.89
N ILE A 29 1.81 -0.45 -4.17
CA ILE A 29 2.13 0.96 -4.41
C ILE A 29 2.86 1.55 -3.20
N LEU A 30 2.32 1.35 -2.00
CA LEU A 30 2.92 1.88 -0.77
C LEU A 30 4.33 1.31 -0.54
N PHE A 31 4.54 0.02 -0.74
CA PHE A 31 5.83 -0.60 -0.47
C PHE A 31 6.89 -0.27 -1.54
N GLU A 32 6.54 -0.30 -2.82
CA GLU A 32 7.50 0.02 -3.88
C GLU A 32 7.80 1.53 -3.92
N ASP A 33 6.78 2.39 -3.76
CA ASP A 33 6.99 3.82 -3.95
C ASP A 33 7.41 4.55 -2.67
N VAL A 34 6.98 4.09 -1.48
CA VAL A 34 7.35 4.71 -0.19
C VAL A 34 8.50 3.97 0.47
N ARG A 35 8.33 2.67 0.75
CA ARG A 35 9.33 1.89 1.48
C ARG A 35 10.61 1.70 0.68
N ALA A 36 10.52 1.34 -0.60
CA ALA A 36 11.71 1.14 -1.43
C ALA A 36 12.45 2.47 -1.64
N TYR A 37 11.73 3.59 -1.86
CA TYR A 37 12.33 4.91 -1.88
C TYR A 37 13.12 5.21 -0.61
N ALA A 38 12.54 5.02 0.58
CA ALA A 38 13.23 5.28 1.84
C ALA A 38 14.46 4.38 2.02
N THR A 39 14.34 3.11 1.62
CA THR A 39 15.42 2.12 1.69
C THR A 39 16.58 2.49 0.75
N GLU A 40 16.30 2.97 -0.46
CA GLU A 40 17.31 3.47 -1.41
C GLU A 40 18.06 4.71 -0.91
N LYS A 41 17.53 5.42 0.09
CA LYS A 41 18.19 6.58 0.72
C LYS A 41 19.11 6.22 1.89
N ILE A 42 19.15 4.96 2.31
CA ILE A 42 20.09 4.52 3.35
C ILE A 42 21.52 4.66 2.81
N ASP A 43 22.36 5.38 3.55
CA ASP A 43 23.77 5.55 3.19
C ASP A 43 24.48 4.17 3.22
N PRO A 44 25.03 3.70 2.08
CA PRO A 44 25.65 2.38 2.00
C PRO A 44 26.97 2.29 2.79
N THR A 45 27.54 3.42 3.22
CA THR A 45 28.78 3.46 4.00
C THR A 45 28.55 3.26 5.50
N LEU A 46 27.30 3.27 5.97
CA LEU A 46 26.96 3.05 7.36
C LEU A 46 27.30 1.62 7.81
N PRO A 47 27.70 1.42 9.08
CA PRO A 47 27.86 0.09 9.67
C PRO A 47 26.57 -0.73 9.54
N ASP A 48 26.72 -2.06 9.43
CA ASP A 48 25.60 -2.99 9.25
C ASP A 48 24.52 -2.82 10.32
N GLU A 49 24.92 -2.72 11.60
CA GLU A 49 24.01 -2.51 12.72
C GLU A 49 23.19 -1.22 12.56
N THR A 50 23.83 -0.13 12.13
CA THR A 50 23.16 1.14 11.88
C THR A 50 22.18 1.04 10.71
N ARG A 51 22.57 0.39 9.60
CA ARG A 51 21.66 0.19 8.47
C ARG A 51 20.43 -0.64 8.86
N LEU A 52 20.61 -1.68 9.66
CA LEU A 52 19.51 -2.51 10.17
C LEU A 52 18.58 -1.71 11.08
N ALA A 53 19.12 -0.85 11.96
CA ALA A 53 18.32 0.03 12.81
C ALA A 53 17.50 1.03 11.98
N VAL A 54 18.10 1.61 10.93
CA VAL A 54 17.41 2.52 10.00
C VAL A 54 16.31 1.77 9.24
N GLN A 55 16.59 0.57 8.72
CA GLN A 55 15.60 -0.26 8.04
C GLN A 55 14.41 -0.56 8.94
N LYS A 56 14.68 -0.95 10.20
CA LYS A 56 13.62 -1.19 11.19
C LYS A 56 12.78 0.07 11.41
N GLY A 57 13.39 1.25 11.51
CA GLY A 57 12.67 2.50 11.65
C GLY A 57 11.75 2.82 10.47
N ILE A 58 12.19 2.51 9.23
CA ILE A 58 11.37 2.63 8.02
C ILE A 58 10.17 1.67 8.10
N ASP A 59 10.42 0.42 8.48
CA ASP A 59 9.41 -0.62 8.59
C ASP A 59 8.37 -0.27 9.67
N ASP A 60 8.81 0.19 10.84
CA ASP A 60 7.93 0.66 11.92
C ASP A 60 7.07 1.86 11.48
N ALA A 61 7.64 2.80 10.71
CA ALA A 61 6.89 3.95 10.19
C ALA A 61 5.86 3.54 9.13
N MET A 62 6.22 2.59 8.26
CA MET A 62 5.30 2.00 7.29
C MET A 62 4.14 1.29 8.00
N TYR A 63 4.42 0.51 9.04
CA TYR A 63 3.37 -0.12 9.84
C TYR A 63 2.48 0.91 10.54
N GLY A 64 3.07 1.98 11.09
CA GLY A 64 2.33 3.12 11.63
C GLY A 64 1.39 3.79 10.64
N LEU A 65 1.83 3.95 9.38
CA LEU A 65 0.98 4.43 8.30
C LEU A 65 -0.16 3.45 7.98
N MET A 66 0.09 2.14 7.98
CA MET A 66 -0.96 1.14 7.72
C MET A 66 -2.04 1.19 8.81
N MET A 67 -1.64 1.36 10.09
CA MET A 67 -2.60 1.57 11.18
C MET A 67 -3.48 2.80 10.92
N VAL A 68 -2.91 3.92 10.48
CA VAL A 68 -3.69 5.12 10.14
C VAL A 68 -4.65 4.87 8.98
N ILE A 69 -4.21 4.15 7.95
CA ILE A 69 -5.04 3.77 6.80
C ILE A 69 -6.19 2.84 7.22
N ASP A 70 -5.95 1.92 8.15
CA ASP A 70 -6.99 1.05 8.75
C ASP A 70 -7.92 1.81 9.72
N GLY A 71 -7.76 3.12 9.85
CA GLY A 71 -8.56 3.95 10.75
C GLY A 71 -8.13 3.88 12.21
N VAL A 72 -7.04 3.18 12.53
CA VAL A 72 -6.41 3.16 13.86
C VAL A 72 -5.59 4.46 14.03
N SER A 73 -6.31 5.58 14.16
CA SER A 73 -5.75 6.91 14.32
C SER A 73 -6.49 7.72 15.38
N GLY A 74 -5.83 8.78 15.86
CA GLY A 74 -6.50 9.79 16.69
C GLY A 74 -7.46 10.64 15.85
N ILE A 75 -8.51 11.15 16.49
CA ILE A 75 -9.50 12.03 15.85
C ILE A 75 -9.38 13.42 16.48
N LEU A 76 -9.15 14.45 15.65
CA LEU A 76 -9.22 15.85 16.09
C LEU A 76 -10.68 16.30 16.04
N ARG A 77 -11.20 16.84 17.16
CA ARG A 77 -12.59 17.28 17.28
C ARG A 77 -12.68 18.69 17.85
N SER A 78 -13.63 19.48 17.36
CA SER A 78 -13.99 20.78 17.90
C SER A 78 -15.49 21.04 17.71
N GLY A 79 -16.25 21.11 18.80
CA GLY A 79 -17.71 21.25 18.74
C GLY A 79 -18.35 20.14 17.89
N PRO A 80 -19.19 20.47 16.88
CA PRO A 80 -19.82 19.48 16.00
C PRO A 80 -18.90 18.96 14.88
N GLN A 81 -17.63 19.37 14.82
CA GLN A 81 -16.71 19.07 13.73
C GLN A 81 -15.66 18.03 14.14
N SER A 82 -15.30 17.16 13.21
CA SER A 82 -14.15 16.23 13.31
C SER A 82 -13.31 16.29 12.03
N VAL A 83 -12.01 16.00 12.18
CA VAL A 83 -11.10 15.74 11.05
C VAL A 83 -10.81 14.25 11.01
N GLU A 84 -10.97 13.66 9.83
CA GLU A 84 -10.68 12.26 9.57
C GLU A 84 -9.76 12.13 8.35
N LEU A 85 -8.96 11.06 8.35
CA LEU A 85 -8.15 10.67 7.22
C LEU A 85 -8.78 9.41 6.60
N SER A 86 -8.80 9.36 5.27
CA SER A 86 -9.16 8.18 4.50
C SER A 86 -8.24 8.05 3.30
N VAL A 87 -7.99 6.81 2.89
CA VAL A 87 -7.20 6.49 1.69
C VAL A 87 -8.03 5.54 0.86
N THR A 88 -8.26 5.93 -0.39
CA THR A 88 -9.13 5.19 -1.30
C THR A 88 -8.31 4.57 -2.43
N ALA A 89 -8.42 3.26 -2.61
CA ALA A 89 -7.90 2.56 -3.78
C ALA A 89 -8.96 2.55 -4.89
N ARG A 90 -8.55 2.91 -6.13
CA ARG A 90 -9.44 2.98 -7.29
C ARG A 90 -8.87 2.19 -8.45
N LEU A 91 -9.69 1.29 -9.02
CA LEU A 91 -9.46 0.75 -10.35
C LEU A 91 -10.11 1.67 -11.38
N VAL A 92 -9.29 2.25 -12.26
CA VAL A 92 -9.74 3.24 -13.23
C VAL A 92 -9.63 2.69 -14.65
N ASN A 93 -10.76 2.67 -15.37
CA ASN A 93 -10.79 2.42 -16.80
C ASN A 93 -10.28 3.67 -17.53
N ARG A 94 -9.34 3.48 -18.47
CA ARG A 94 -8.84 4.58 -19.31
C ARG A 94 -9.71 4.78 -20.55
N GLU A 95 -10.32 3.72 -21.07
CA GLU A 95 -11.12 3.74 -22.30
C GLU A 95 -12.30 2.76 -22.25
N PRO A 96 -13.57 3.24 -22.19
CA PRO A 96 -13.95 4.62 -21.90
C PRO A 96 -13.55 5.02 -20.45
N PRO A 97 -13.26 6.30 -20.19
CA PRO A 97 -12.91 6.77 -18.85
C PRO A 97 -14.01 6.46 -17.82
N GLY A 98 -13.62 5.86 -16.68
CA GLY A 98 -14.55 5.58 -15.59
C GLY A 98 -13.90 4.88 -14.41
N ILE A 99 -14.58 4.85 -13.26
CA ILE A 99 -14.16 4.07 -12.09
C ILE A 99 -14.81 2.69 -12.20
N ALA A 100 -13.98 1.65 -12.33
CA ALA A 100 -14.43 0.27 -12.41
C ALA A 100 -14.69 -0.31 -11.02
N ALA A 101 -13.89 0.08 -10.03
CA ALA A 101 -14.06 -0.29 -8.63
C ALA A 101 -13.37 0.74 -7.72
N GLU A 102 -13.87 0.87 -6.49
CA GLU A 102 -13.38 1.77 -5.47
C GLU A 102 -13.50 1.09 -4.10
N LEU A 103 -12.49 1.28 -3.26
CA LEU A 103 -12.46 0.79 -1.88
C LEU A 103 -11.84 1.86 -0.98
N ASP A 104 -12.58 2.29 0.05
CA ASP A 104 -11.94 2.94 1.21
C ASP A 104 -11.16 1.86 1.95
N LEU A 105 -9.84 2.02 2.06
CA LEU A 105 -8.97 1.01 2.64
C LEU A 105 -9.27 0.79 4.14
N ARG A 106 -9.97 1.72 4.80
CA ARG A 106 -10.49 1.54 6.17
C ARG A 106 -11.55 0.44 6.28
N ASP A 107 -12.28 0.19 5.20
CA ASP A 107 -13.38 -0.78 5.15
C ASP A 107 -12.93 -2.16 4.62
N GLY A 108 -11.64 -2.30 4.28
CA GLY A 108 -11.05 -3.56 3.82
C GLY A 108 -10.80 -4.57 4.94
N ASP A 109 -10.08 -5.65 4.58
CA ASP A 109 -9.67 -6.71 5.52
C ASP A 109 -8.49 -6.29 6.42
N GLY A 110 -8.02 -5.05 6.26
CA GLY A 110 -6.96 -4.41 7.03
C GLY A 110 -5.61 -4.46 6.32
N MET A 111 -5.05 -3.28 6.03
CA MET A 111 -3.71 -3.09 5.49
C MET A 111 -2.64 -3.65 6.43
N CYS A 112 -2.87 -3.61 7.75
CA CYS A 112 -1.99 -4.24 8.74
C CYS A 112 -1.88 -5.76 8.56
N MET A 113 -2.94 -6.44 8.11
CA MET A 113 -2.88 -7.88 7.82
C MET A 113 -2.01 -8.17 6.59
N GLY A 114 -2.12 -7.34 5.55
CA GLY A 114 -1.29 -7.43 4.35
C GLY A 114 0.18 -7.08 4.59
N TYR A 115 0.48 -6.15 5.49
CA TYR A 115 1.83 -5.64 5.78
C TYR A 115 2.88 -6.74 5.96
N HIS A 116 2.54 -7.80 6.71
CA HIS A 116 3.48 -8.87 6.98
C HIS A 116 3.83 -9.67 5.72
N GLY A 117 2.87 -9.94 4.85
CA GLY A 117 3.13 -10.59 3.55
C GLY A 117 3.94 -9.68 2.62
N TRP A 118 3.61 -8.39 2.58
CA TRP A 118 4.26 -7.42 1.69
C TRP A 118 5.74 -7.20 2.01
N LEU A 119 6.14 -7.29 3.29
CA LEU A 119 7.55 -7.26 3.68
C LEU A 119 8.36 -8.37 3.00
N ASP A 120 7.75 -9.54 2.84
CA ASP A 120 8.34 -10.71 2.18
C ASP A 120 8.09 -10.71 0.66
N GLY A 121 7.49 -9.64 0.12
CA GLY A 121 7.15 -9.50 -1.29
C GLY A 121 5.91 -10.30 -1.73
N ASP A 122 5.15 -10.85 -0.79
CA ASP A 122 3.89 -11.53 -1.06
C ASP A 122 2.73 -10.54 -1.10
N TYR A 123 2.31 -10.19 -2.31
CA TYR A 123 1.16 -9.33 -2.57
C TYR A 123 -0.05 -10.12 -3.08
N GLY A 124 -0.15 -11.41 -2.74
CA GLY A 124 -1.15 -12.31 -3.28
C GLY A 124 -0.85 -12.75 -4.72
N ASP A 125 -1.61 -13.74 -5.17
CA ASP A 125 -1.44 -14.32 -6.49
C ASP A 125 -1.74 -13.30 -7.60
N ASN A 126 -0.73 -13.01 -8.43
CA ASN A 126 -0.86 -12.34 -9.71
C ASN A 126 -1.58 -10.98 -9.66
N ILE A 127 -1.18 -10.01 -8.81
CA ILE A 127 -1.72 -8.62 -8.91
C ILE A 127 -1.09 -7.80 -10.04
N VAL A 128 0.11 -8.17 -10.49
CA VAL A 128 0.82 -7.49 -11.58
C VAL A 128 1.43 -8.49 -12.55
N THR A 129 1.54 -8.10 -13.81
CA THR A 129 2.35 -8.76 -14.84
C THR A 129 3.61 -7.94 -15.12
N PHE A 130 4.71 -8.62 -15.42
CA PHE A 130 5.95 -7.96 -15.84
C PHE A 130 5.84 -7.58 -17.32
N VAL A 131 6.17 -6.32 -17.64
CA VAL A 131 6.32 -5.89 -19.04
C VAL A 131 7.58 -6.53 -19.58
N ALA A 132 7.44 -7.53 -20.46
CA ALA A 132 8.55 -7.96 -21.30
C ALA A 132 8.91 -6.78 -22.21
N ARG A 133 10.12 -6.22 -22.04
CA ARG A 133 10.68 -5.27 -22.99
C ARG A 133 10.98 -5.94 -24.32
#